data_AF-G5A060-F1
#
_entry.id   AF-G5A060-F1
#
_cell.length_a   1.000
_cell.length_b   1.000
_cell.length_c   1.000
_cell.angle_alpha   90.00
_cell.angle_beta   90.00
_cell.angle_gamma   90.00
#
_symmetry.space_group_name_H-M   'P 1'
#
loop_
_entity.id
_entity.type
_entity.pdbx_description
1 polymer ?
#
loop_
_entity_poly.entity_id
_entity_poly.type
_entity_poly.pdbx_seq_one_letter_code
_entity_poly.pdbx_strand_id
1 'polypeptide(L)'
;PRGAFIIEYVGEILYESDAIERASRRYQAAFRTLADWNGGTKVYVDALSCGNESRFINHSCEPNCVMNEFNWTNTTRLGIFAAAEIPPLQELTFRYSARNRELFNCQCLAHAAAS
;
A
#
# COMPACT_ATOMS: atom_id res chain seq x y z
N PRO A 1 4.73 18.55 -2.42
CA PRO A 1 5.20 18.49 -3.82
C PRO A 1 5.06 17.10 -4.42
N ARG A 2 4.84 17.03 -5.74
CA ARG A 2 4.83 15.78 -6.50
C ARG A 2 6.14 15.02 -6.30
N GLY A 3 6.04 13.71 -6.09
CA GLY A 3 7.18 12.81 -5.85
C GLY A 3 7.70 12.81 -4.42
N ALA A 4 7.20 13.67 -3.53
CA ALA A 4 7.63 13.69 -2.14
C ALA A 4 7.29 12.38 -1.43
N PHE A 5 8.24 11.88 -0.63
CA PHE A 5 7.98 10.82 0.34
C PHE A 5 6.98 11.31 1.38
N ILE A 6 5.95 10.52 1.65
CA ILE A 6 4.92 10.83 2.65
C ILE A 6 5.17 10.00 3.90
N ILE A 7 5.12 8.68 3.77
CA ILE A 7 5.21 7.75 4.90
C ILE A 7 5.58 6.34 4.42
N GLU A 8 6.28 5.57 5.25
CA GLU A 8 6.52 4.14 5.02
C GLU A 8 5.27 3.34 5.42
N TYR A 9 4.90 2.33 4.62
CA TYR A 9 3.86 1.37 4.97
C TYR A 9 4.47 0.20 5.74
N VAL A 10 4.37 0.26 7.06
CA VAL A 10 5.01 -0.69 7.99
C VAL A 10 3.99 -1.56 8.71
N GLY A 11 4.44 -2.73 9.10
CA GLY A 11 3.67 -3.71 9.85
C GLY A 11 4.43 -5.02 9.99
N GLU A 12 3.72 -6.10 10.31
CA GLU A 12 4.30 -7.43 10.39
C GLU A 12 4.67 -7.94 8.99
N ILE A 13 5.84 -8.56 8.83
CA ILE A 13 6.25 -9.17 7.56
C ILE A 13 5.82 -10.64 7.56
N LEU A 14 5.01 -11.01 6.57
CA LEU A 14 4.46 -12.35 6.40
C LEU A 14 4.92 -12.97 5.08
N TYR A 15 5.21 -14.26 5.12
CA TYR A 15 5.28 -15.06 3.90
C TYR A 15 3.88 -15.26 3.31
N GLU A 16 3.82 -15.64 2.04
CA GLU A 16 2.54 -15.78 1.32
C GLU A 16 1.58 -16.79 1.98
N SER A 17 2.11 -17.91 2.51
CA SER A 17 1.32 -18.91 3.25
C SER A 17 0.61 -18.28 4.43
N ASP A 18 1.34 -17.54 5.26
CA ASP A 18 0.79 -16.95 6.49
C ASP A 18 -0.17 -15.80 6.17
N ALA A 19 0.13 -15.01 5.13
CA ALA A 19 -0.72 -13.91 4.69
C ALA A 19 -2.10 -14.38 4.21
N ILE A 20 -2.18 -15.55 3.55
CA ILE A 20 -3.45 -16.12 3.07
C ILE A 20 -4.32 -16.62 4.23
N GLU A 21 -3.72 -17.18 5.27
CA GLU A 21 -4.41 -17.73 6.46
C GLU A 21 -4.92 -16.65 7.43
N ARG A 22 -4.54 -15.38 7.26
CA ARG A 22 -5.03 -14.29 8.10
C ARG A 22 -6.55 -14.11 7.97
N ALA A 23 -7.24 -14.06 9.12
CA ALA A 23 -8.68 -13.83 9.20
C ALA A 23 -9.14 -12.53 8.50
N SER A 24 -8.27 -11.52 8.46
CA SER A 24 -8.47 -10.30 7.68
C SER A 24 -7.20 -9.95 6.93
N ARG A 25 -7.38 -9.57 5.65
CA ARG A 25 -6.29 -9.19 4.74
C ARG A 25 -6.37 -7.72 4.34
N ARG A 26 -7.23 -6.95 5.01
CA ARG A 26 -7.55 -5.56 4.66
C ARG A 26 -6.32 -4.66 4.62
N TYR A 27 -5.37 -4.91 5.53
CA TYR A 27 -4.15 -4.12 5.71
C TYR A 27 -2.90 -4.81 5.15
N GLN A 28 -3.08 -5.79 4.25
CA GLN A 28 -1.97 -6.46 3.60
C GLN A 28 -1.54 -5.73 2.33
N ALA A 29 -0.24 -5.46 2.21
CA ALA A 29 0.38 -4.97 0.99
C ALA A 29 1.54 -5.89 0.60
N ALA A 30 1.55 -6.37 -0.65
CA ALA A 30 2.59 -7.27 -1.13
C ALA A 30 3.79 -6.49 -1.67
N PHE A 31 4.98 -7.03 -1.47
CA PHE A 31 6.21 -6.57 -2.12
C PHE A 31 7.16 -7.74 -2.37
N ARG A 32 8.20 -7.53 -3.19
CA ARG A 32 9.30 -8.48 -3.34
C ARG A 32 10.49 -8.05 -2.50
N THR A 33 11.10 -8.98 -1.77
CA THR A 33 12.39 -8.72 -1.13
C THR A 33 13.45 -8.44 -2.18
N LEU A 34 14.56 -7.81 -1.77
CA LEU A 34 15.75 -7.67 -2.62
C LEU A 34 16.07 -8.99 -3.30
N ALA A 35 16.33 -8.91 -4.61
CA ALA A 35 16.61 -10.06 -5.44
C ALA A 35 17.95 -10.70 -5.05
N ASP A 36 17.91 -11.98 -4.67
CA ASP A 36 19.03 -12.90 -4.84
C ASP A 36 19.02 -13.45 -6.28
N TRP A 37 19.77 -14.52 -6.56
CA TRP A 37 19.77 -15.16 -7.88
C TRP A 37 18.38 -15.71 -8.31
N ASN A 38 17.40 -15.75 -7.42
CA ASN A 38 16.04 -16.22 -7.69
C ASN A 38 15.00 -15.10 -7.88
N GLY A 39 15.42 -13.83 -7.97
CA GLY A 39 14.50 -12.72 -8.26
C GLY A 39 13.66 -12.24 -7.07
N GLY A 40 14.06 -12.61 -5.84
CA GLY A 40 13.44 -12.13 -4.61
C GLY A 40 12.16 -12.89 -4.22
N THR A 41 11.89 -12.96 -2.92
CA THR A 41 10.72 -13.65 -2.38
C THR A 41 9.54 -12.68 -2.28
N LYS A 42 8.36 -13.11 -2.70
CA LYS A 42 7.12 -12.35 -2.49
C LYS A 42 6.71 -12.46 -1.02
N VAL A 43 6.59 -11.33 -0.36
CA VAL A 43 6.19 -11.20 1.03
C VAL A 43 5.08 -10.15 1.17
N TYR A 44 4.48 -10.07 2.34
CA TYR A 44 3.40 -9.13 2.65
C TYR A 44 3.74 -8.34 3.91
N VAL A 45 3.50 -7.03 3.88
CA VAL A 45 3.34 -6.23 5.09
C VAL A 45 1.88 -6.36 5.54
N ASP A 46 1.62 -6.76 6.78
CA ASP A 46 0.31 -6.76 7.42
C ASP A 46 0.26 -5.72 8.55
N ALA A 47 -0.45 -4.62 8.31
CA ALA A 47 -0.58 -3.52 9.28
C ALA A 47 -1.79 -3.65 10.23
N LEU A 48 -2.38 -4.84 10.36
CA LEU A 48 -3.55 -5.06 11.21
C LEU A 48 -3.24 -4.87 12.69
N SER A 49 -2.22 -5.56 13.21
CA SER A 49 -1.88 -5.63 14.64
C SER A 49 -0.75 -4.67 15.04
N CYS A 50 0.17 -4.39 14.12
CA CYS A 50 1.26 -3.43 14.31
C CYS A 50 1.46 -2.64 13.01
N GLY A 51 1.69 -1.34 13.10
CA GLY A 51 1.83 -0.46 11.95
C GLY A 51 1.91 1.00 12.36
N ASN A 52 1.81 1.91 11.39
CA ASN A 52 1.76 3.35 11.62
C ASN A 52 0.51 3.96 10.94
N GLU A 53 0.45 5.29 10.86
CA GLU A 53 -0.67 6.06 10.32
C GLU A 53 -0.97 5.73 8.84
N SER A 54 -0.01 5.18 8.10
CA SER A 54 -0.19 4.81 6.70
C SER A 54 -1.33 3.80 6.48
N ARG A 55 -1.65 2.99 7.50
CA ARG A 55 -2.75 2.00 7.45
C ARG A 55 -4.14 2.64 7.28
N PHE A 56 -4.27 3.94 7.54
CA PHE A 56 -5.52 4.68 7.41
C PHE A 56 -5.69 5.33 6.03
N ILE A 57 -4.67 5.29 5.17
CA ILE A 57 -4.74 5.86 3.82
C ILE A 57 -5.66 4.99 2.97
N ASN A 58 -6.77 5.57 2.52
CA ASN A 58 -7.85 4.84 1.84
C ASN A 58 -7.57 4.56 0.36
N HIS A 59 -8.41 3.70 -0.20
CA HIS A 59 -8.46 3.48 -1.63
C HIS A 59 -9.15 4.64 -2.37
N SER A 60 -8.57 5.07 -3.49
CA SER A 60 -9.29 5.82 -4.54
C SER A 60 -9.02 5.20 -5.91
N CYS A 61 -10.02 5.23 -6.80
CA CYS A 61 -9.85 4.92 -8.22
C CYS A 61 -9.17 6.05 -9.01
N GLU A 62 -9.04 7.23 -8.44
CA GLU A 62 -8.21 8.33 -8.94
C GLU A 62 -7.37 8.85 -7.76
N PRO A 63 -6.31 8.13 -7.38
CA PRO A 63 -5.54 8.46 -6.18
C PRO A 63 -4.58 9.64 -6.39
N ASN A 64 -4.22 10.30 -5.30
CA ASN A 64 -3.20 11.36 -5.27
C ASN A 64 -1.85 10.88 -4.70
N CYS A 65 -1.78 9.63 -4.22
CA CYS A 65 -0.54 8.96 -3.80
C CYS A 65 -0.31 7.65 -4.56
N VAL A 66 0.95 7.20 -4.55
CA VAL A 66 1.38 5.91 -5.08
C VAL A 66 2.19 5.16 -4.02
N MET A 67 1.98 3.85 -3.90
CA MET A 67 2.81 2.97 -3.10
C MET A 67 3.88 2.36 -3.99
N ASN A 68 5.15 2.54 -3.62
CA ASN A 68 6.31 2.02 -4.34
C ASN A 68 7.23 1.24 -3.41
N GLU A 69 7.85 0.22 -3.97
CA GLU A 69 8.98 -0.46 -3.36
C GLU A 69 10.21 0.46 -3.41
N PHE A 70 10.96 0.54 -2.31
CA PHE A 70 12.27 1.17 -2.29
C PHE A 70 13.25 0.34 -1.48
N ASN A 71 14.51 0.35 -1.91
CA ASN A 71 15.57 -0.37 -1.22
C ASN A 71 16.15 0.53 -0.14
N TRP A 72 16.24 0.01 1.08
CA TRP A 72 16.92 0.65 2.18
C TRP A 72 17.89 -0.33 2.80
N THR A 73 19.18 0.03 2.78
CA THR A 73 20.29 -0.85 3.16
C THR A 73 20.20 -2.21 2.43
N ASN A 74 19.87 -3.27 3.16
CA ASN A 74 19.80 -4.65 2.68
C ASN A 74 18.37 -5.20 2.73
N THR A 75 17.35 -4.34 2.66
CA THR A 75 15.95 -4.77 2.60
C THR A 75 15.12 -3.92 1.64
N THR A 76 14.04 -4.51 1.12
CA THR A 76 13.01 -3.78 0.38
C THR A 76 11.93 -3.33 1.35
N ARG A 77 11.46 -2.09 1.17
CA ARG A 77 10.42 -1.45 1.99
C ARG A 77 9.34 -0.89 1.09
N LEU A 78 8.16 -0.63 1.66
CA LEU A 78 7.06 0.01 0.97
C LEU A 78 6.93 1.47 1.42
N GLY A 79 7.03 2.38 0.46
CA GLY A 79 6.86 3.82 0.69
C GLY A 79 5.63 4.34 -0.03
N ILE A 80 4.93 5.27 0.59
CA ILE A 80 3.86 6.03 -0.05
C ILE A 80 4.43 7.39 -0.44
N PHE A 81 4.25 7.75 -1.70
CA PHE A 81 4.77 8.97 -2.31
C PHE A 81 3.63 9.78 -2.93
N ALA A 82 3.77 11.10 -2.93
CA ALA A 82 2.83 11.99 -3.61
C ALA A 82 2.89 11.76 -5.12
N ALA A 83 1.76 11.39 -5.73
CA ALA A 83 1.66 11.22 -7.18
C ALA A 83 1.34 12.54 -7.90
N ALA A 84 0.86 13.55 -7.16
CA ALA A 84 0.56 14.90 -7.63
C ALA A 84 0.93 15.96 -6.58
N GLU A 85 0.70 17.24 -6.87
CA GLU A 85 0.63 18.26 -5.83
C GLU A 85 -0.60 18.02 -4.96
N ILE A 86 -0.44 18.07 -3.63
CA ILE A 86 -1.50 17.78 -2.67
C ILE A 86 -1.62 19.00 -1.74
N PRO A 87 -2.70 19.79 -1.86
CA PRO A 87 -2.98 20.89 -0.93
C PRO A 87 -3.17 20.39 0.51
N PRO A 88 -2.93 21.25 1.51
CA PRO A 88 -3.25 20.93 2.90
C PRO A 88 -4.70 20.48 3.06
N LEU A 89 -4.93 19.53 3.98
CA LEU A 89 -6.25 18.98 4.33
C LEU A 89 -6.93 18.13 3.24
N GLN A 90 -6.33 17.95 2.06
CA GLN A 90 -6.83 16.95 1.11
C GLN A 90 -6.54 15.53 1.63
N GLU A 91 -7.54 14.64 1.58
CA GLU A 91 -7.35 13.23 1.94
C GLU A 91 -6.27 12.58 1.06
N LEU A 92 -5.35 11.84 1.68
CA LEU A 92 -4.38 11.02 0.99
C LEU A 92 -5.02 9.68 0.60
N THR A 93 -4.83 9.25 -0.64
CA THR A 93 -5.36 7.98 -1.14
C THR A 93 -4.38 7.31 -2.09
N PHE A 94 -4.35 5.98 -2.12
CA PHE A 94 -3.62 5.21 -3.14
C PHE A 94 -4.49 4.10 -3.73
N ARG A 95 -4.08 3.55 -4.88
CA ARG A 95 -4.79 2.43 -5.48
C ARG A 95 -4.43 1.13 -4.75
N TYR A 96 -5.40 0.54 -4.05
CA TYR A 96 -5.21 -0.78 -3.43
C TYR A 96 -5.01 -1.86 -4.49
N SER A 97 -4.33 -2.94 -4.11
CA SER A 97 -4.13 -4.12 -4.97
C SER A 97 -5.48 -4.68 -5.46
N ALA A 98 -5.50 -5.38 -6.59
CA ALA A 98 -6.72 -6.03 -7.09
C ALA A 98 -7.34 -6.94 -6.02
N ARG A 99 -6.52 -7.76 -5.36
CA ARG A 99 -6.92 -8.65 -4.25
C ARG A 99 -7.60 -7.91 -3.10
N ASN A 100 -7.07 -6.76 -2.69
CA ASN A 100 -7.65 -6.02 -1.56
C ASN A 100 -8.95 -5.30 -1.96
N ARG A 101 -9.10 -4.91 -3.23
CA ARG A 101 -10.32 -4.27 -3.75
C ARG A 101 -11.52 -5.22 -3.81
N GLU A 102 -11.32 -6.53 -3.71
CA GLU A 102 -12.40 -7.52 -3.57
C GLU A 102 -12.98 -7.56 -2.13
N LEU A 103 -12.32 -6.94 -1.14
CA LEU A 103 -12.69 -7.01 0.27
C LEU A 103 -13.68 -5.92 0.71
N PHE A 104 -14.03 -4.98 -0.17
CA PHE A 104 -14.92 -3.87 0.13
C PHE A 104 -15.60 -3.35 -1.14
N ASN A 105 -16.77 -2.73 -0.97
CA ASN A 105 -17.39 -1.96 -2.04
C ASN A 105 -16.73 -0.57 -2.11
N CYS A 106 -16.17 -0.22 -3.26
CA CYS A 106 -15.50 1.07 -3.43
C CYS A 106 -16.50 2.23 -3.29
N GLN A 107 -16.21 3.17 -2.39
CA GLN A 107 -17.02 4.37 -2.14
C GLN A 107 -16.30 5.66 -2.56
N CYS A 108 -15.24 5.55 -3.36
CA CYS A 108 -14.55 6.74 -3.85
C CYS A 108 -15.42 7.52 -4.84
N LEU A 109 -15.30 8.85 -4.82
CA LEU A 109 -16.10 9.72 -5.68
C LEU A 109 -15.68 9.68 -7.17
N ALA A 110 -14.55 9.04 -7.49
CA ALA A 110 -14.07 8.92 -8.87
C ALA A 110 -15.04 8.14 -9.78
N HIS A 111 -15.86 7.24 -9.22
CA HIS A 111 -16.90 6.55 -10.00
C HIS A 111 -18.12 7.41 -10.30
N ALA A 112 -18.38 8.45 -9.49
CA ALA A 112 -19.54 9.31 -9.64
C ALA A 112 -19.37 10.36 -10.76
N ALA A 113 -18.14 10.59 -11.23
CA ALA A 113 -17.85 11.52 -12.32
C ALA A 113 -18.08 10.93 -13.73
N ALA A 114 -18.39 9.63 -13.83
CA ALA A 114 -18.58 8.91 -15.09
C ALA A 114 -20.06 8.70 -15.49
N SER A 115 -20.99 9.39 -14.82
CA SER A 115 -22.44 9.35 -15.09
C SER A 115 -22.98 10.72 -15.46
#